data_AF-A0A165IFD2-F1
#
_entry.id   AF-A0A165IFD2-F1
#
_cell.length_a   1.000
_cell.length_b   1.000
_cell.length_c   1.000
_cell.angle_alpha   90.00
_cell.angle_beta   90.00
_cell.angle_gamma   90.00
#
_symmetry.space_group_name_H-M   'P 1'
#
loop_
_entity.id
_entity.type
_entity.pdbx_description
1 polymer ?
#
loop_
_entity_poly.entity_id
_entity_poly.type
_entity_poly.pdbx_seq_one_letter_code
_entity_poly.pdbx_strand_id
1 'polypeptide(L)'
;MSKPAIVPETTASGIAVDPRTLERVIPESRRPDGSIRKEKKVRPGYTPQEDVRRFRGTRQAQMDVNTLPKGHIIGWAPPPS
;
A
#
# COMPACT_ATOMS: atom_id res chain seq x y z
N MET A 1 13.45 14.09 -8.00
CA MET A 1 13.17 12.71 -7.57
C MET A 1 12.95 12.74 -6.06
N SER A 2 11.74 12.43 -5.58
CA SER A 2 11.46 12.34 -4.14
C SER A 2 12.29 11.21 -3.53
N LYS A 3 12.75 11.38 -2.28
CA LYS A 3 13.42 10.30 -1.54
C LYS A 3 12.43 9.13 -1.38
N PRO A 4 12.84 7.87 -1.61
CA PRO A 4 11.98 6.73 -1.31
C PRO A 4 11.64 6.76 0.19
N ALA A 5 10.41 6.35 0.53
CA ALA A 5 9.97 6.32 1.92
C ALA A 5 10.90 5.44 2.77
N ILE A 6 11.22 5.89 3.99
CA ILE A 6 12.04 5.14 4.97
C ILE A 6 11.37 3.81 5.32
N VAL A 7 10.04 3.78 5.32
CA VAL A 7 9.23 2.57 5.50
C VAL A 7 8.66 2.20 4.14
N PRO A 8 9.00 1.04 3.56
CA PRO A 8 8.38 0.59 2.33
C PRO A 8 6.89 0.32 2.60
N GLU A 9 6.02 0.81 1.72
CA GLU A 9 4.60 0.48 1.74
C GLU A 9 4.43 -1.04 1.60
N THR A 10 3.77 -1.65 2.59
CA THR A 10 3.45 -3.08 2.58
C THR A 10 2.01 -3.30 2.16
N THR A 11 1.77 -4.36 1.40
CA THR A 11 0.40 -4.80 1.11
C THR A 11 -0.24 -5.42 2.36
N ALA A 12 -1.54 -5.75 2.30
CA ALA A 12 -2.25 -6.38 3.43
C ALA A 12 -1.62 -7.72 3.83
N SER A 13 -1.02 -8.43 2.88
CA SER A 13 -0.24 -9.66 3.10
C SER A 13 1.18 -9.43 3.65
N GLY A 14 1.58 -8.18 3.85
CA GLY A 14 2.93 -7.82 4.31
C GLY A 14 4.00 -7.91 3.23
N ILE A 15 3.64 -7.92 1.94
CA ILE A 15 4.60 -7.91 0.84
C ILE A 15 5.04 -6.47 0.57
N ALA A 16 6.35 -6.25 0.51
CA ALA A 16 6.99 -5.00 0.12
C ALA A 16 7.70 -5.18 -1.24
N VAL A 17 7.97 -4.05 -1.91
CA VAL A 17 8.88 -4.01 -3.05
C VAL A 17 10.24 -3.51 -2.56
N ASP A 18 11.29 -4.28 -2.79
CA ASP A 18 12.65 -3.87 -2.44
C ASP A 18 13.09 -2.71 -3.34
N PRO A 19 13.48 -1.54 -2.81
CA PRO A 19 13.90 -0.39 -3.62
C PRO A 19 15.18 -0.62 -4.42
N ARG A 20 16.00 -1.61 -4.06
CA ARG A 20 17.28 -1.90 -4.75
C ARG A 20 17.11 -2.88 -5.90
N THR A 21 16.41 -3.99 -5.63
CA THR A 21 16.24 -5.08 -6.61
C THR A 21 14.94 -4.98 -7.40
N LEU A 22 14.00 -4.14 -6.95
CA LEU A 22 12.62 -4.04 -7.46
C LEU A 22 11.83 -5.36 -7.38
N GLU A 23 12.29 -6.29 -6.54
CA GLU A 23 11.62 -7.57 -6.33
C GLU A 23 10.56 -7.48 -5.23
N ARG A 24 9.55 -8.36 -5.31
CA ARG A 24 8.54 -8.50 -4.26
C ARG A 24 9.06 -9.43 -3.17
N VAL A 25 9.15 -8.93 -1.95
CA VAL A 25 9.70 -9.65 -0.80
C VAL A 25 8.82 -9.49 0.43
N ILE A 26 8.81 -10.50 1.29
CA ILE A 26 8.32 -10.38 2.67
C ILE A 26 9.53 -9.98 3.51
N PRO A 27 9.56 -8.76 4.08
CA PRO A 27 10.73 -8.22 4.75
C PRO A 27 11.07 -9.00 6.02
N GLU A 28 12.29 -8.83 6.50
CA GLU A 28 12.69 -9.37 7.79
C GLU A 28 11.85 -8.80 8.94
N SER A 29 11.64 -9.61 9.97
CA SER A 29 10.89 -9.18 11.16
C SER A 29 11.51 -9.71 12.42
N ARG A 30 11.36 -8.95 13.51
CA ARG A 30 11.86 -9.35 14.82
C ARG A 30 10.88 -10.28 15.53
N ARG A 31 11.38 -11.35 16.12
CA ARG A 31 10.63 -12.22 17.03
C ARG A 31 10.56 -11.56 18.42
N PRO A 32 9.59 -11.95 19.27
CA PRO A 32 9.51 -11.46 20.64
C PRO A 32 10.76 -11.75 21.49
N ASP A 33 11.45 -12.85 21.20
CA ASP A 33 12.73 -13.22 21.83
C ASP A 33 13.95 -12.42 21.33
N GLY A 34 13.74 -11.50 20.39
CA GLY A 34 14.78 -10.64 19.81
C GLY A 34 15.47 -11.20 18.57
N SER A 35 15.27 -12.47 18.23
CA SER A 35 15.85 -13.09 17.02
C SER A 35 15.17 -12.60 15.74
N ILE A 36 15.83 -12.75 14.58
CA ILE A 36 15.35 -12.22 13.29
C ILE A 36 14.73 -13.32 12.43
N ARG A 37 13.57 -13.05 11.84
CA ARG A 37 12.98 -13.86 10.76
C ARG A 37 13.59 -13.40 9.44
N LYS A 38 14.16 -14.34 8.69
CA LYS A 38 14.74 -14.05 7.38
C LYS A 38 13.70 -13.54 6.40
N GLU A 39 14.16 -12.69 5.50
CA GLU A 39 13.41 -12.25 4.32
C GLU A 39 13.03 -13.44 3.42
N LYS A 40 11.88 -13.34 2.75
CA LYS A 40 11.43 -14.33 1.76
C LYS A 40 11.04 -13.67 0.45
N LYS A 41 11.62 -14.15 -0.66
CA LYS A 41 11.24 -13.75 -2.01
C LYS A 41 9.86 -14.31 -2.39
N VAL A 42 9.03 -13.47 -2.98
CA VAL A 42 7.73 -13.86 -3.53
C VAL A 42 7.90 -14.26 -4.99
N ARG A 43 7.25 -15.34 -5.42
CA ARG A 43 7.32 -15.79 -6.81
C ARG A 43 6.73 -14.73 -7.75
N PRO A 44 7.37 -14.42 -8.90
CA PRO A 44 6.79 -13.52 -9.88
C PRO A 44 5.39 -13.97 -10.32
N GLY A 45 4.43 -13.04 -10.34
CA GLY A 45 3.04 -13.31 -10.70
C GLY A 45 2.15 -13.88 -9.57
N TYR A 46 2.71 -14.25 -8.42
CA TYR A 46 1.90 -14.68 -7.27
C TYR A 46 1.33 -13.48 -6.52
N THR A 47 0.01 -13.46 -6.33
CA THR A 47 -0.67 -12.45 -5.52
C THR A 47 -1.62 -13.18 -4.57
N PRO A 48 -1.48 -12.98 -3.25
CA PRO A 48 -2.32 -13.67 -2.28
C PRO A 48 -3.73 -13.06 -2.26
N GLN A 49 -4.72 -13.82 -1.78
CA GLN A 49 -6.14 -13.50 -1.93
C GLN A 49 -6.54 -12.18 -1.24
N GLU A 50 -5.90 -11.85 -0.12
CA GLU A 50 -6.09 -10.60 0.61
C GLU A 50 -5.65 -9.36 -0.19
N ASP A 51 -4.71 -9.53 -1.13
CA ASP A 51 -4.24 -8.47 -2.01
C ASP A 51 -5.02 -8.43 -3.35
N VAL A 52 -5.83 -9.46 -3.63
CA VAL A 52 -6.68 -9.50 -4.82
C VAL A 52 -7.81 -8.49 -4.66
N ARG A 53 -7.77 -7.41 -5.44
CA ARG A 53 -8.83 -6.41 -5.46
C ARG A 53 -10.12 -7.02 -5.98
N ARG A 54 -11.24 -6.72 -5.31
CA ARG A 54 -12.57 -7.03 -5.84
C ARG A 54 -12.78 -6.29 -7.16
N PHE A 55 -13.48 -6.92 -8.10
CA PHE A 55 -13.84 -6.29 -9.36
C PHE A 55 -14.60 -4.98 -9.10
N ARG A 56 -14.13 -3.91 -9.72
CA ARG A 56 -14.77 -2.60 -9.75
C ARG A 56 -14.97 -2.23 -11.21
N GLY A 57 -16.22 -2.08 -11.63
CA GLY A 57 -16.53 -1.60 -12.98
C GLY A 57 -16.00 -0.18 -13.19
N THR A 58 -15.75 0.19 -14.44
CA THR A 58 -15.16 1.50 -14.81
C THR A 58 -15.90 2.69 -14.18
N ARG A 59 -17.23 2.68 -14.24
CA ARG A 59 -18.07 3.73 -13.63
C ARG A 59 -17.90 3.79 -12.11
N GLN A 60 -17.85 2.65 -11.44
CA GLN A 60 -17.68 2.61 -9.98
C GLN A 60 -16.30 3.10 -9.56
N ALA A 61 -15.25 2.68 -10.28
CA ALA A 61 -13.88 3.16 -10.03
C ALA A 61 -13.78 4.68 -10.22
N GLN A 62 -14.42 5.23 -11.26
CA GLN A 62 -14.45 6.68 -11.48
C GLN A 62 -15.21 7.42 -10.37
N MET A 63 -16.32 6.86 -9.89
CA MET A 63 -17.05 7.41 -8.76
C MET A 63 -16.21 7.41 -7.48
N ASP A 64 -15.51 6.31 -7.18
CA ASP A 64 -14.66 6.20 -5.99
C ASP A 64 -13.53 7.27 -6.00
N VAL A 65 -12.94 7.56 -7.17
CA VAL A 65 -11.94 8.63 -7.36
C VAL A 65 -12.53 10.03 -7.20
N ASN A 66 -13.74 10.25 -7.73
CA ASN A 66 -14.38 11.55 -7.71
C ASN A 66 -15.09 11.84 -6.38
N THR A 67 -15.29 10.85 -5.52
CA THR A 67 -16.03 11.00 -4.27
C THR A 67 -15.24 11.88 -3.31
N LEU A 68 -15.79 13.05 -2.99
CA LEU A 68 -15.20 13.97 -2.03
C LEU A 68 -15.42 13.48 -0.59
N PRO A 69 -14.51 13.80 0.34
CA PRO A 69 -14.65 13.39 1.73
C PRO A 69 -15.94 13.96 2.34
N LYS A 70 -16.53 13.22 3.29
CA LYS A 70 -17.77 13.64 3.96
C LYS A 70 -17.56 15.00 4.64
N GLY A 71 -18.45 15.95 4.35
CA GLY A 71 -18.36 17.33 4.85
C GLY A 71 -17.57 18.28 3.94
N HIS A 72 -17.02 17.80 2.83
CA HIS A 72 -16.47 18.70 1.81
C HIS A 72 -17.62 19.42 1.08
N ILE A 73 -17.62 20.74 1.16
CA ILE A 73 -18.53 21.61 0.41
C ILE A 73 -17.72 22.22 -0.73
N ILE A 74 -18.14 21.97 -1.96
CA ILE A 74 -17.47 22.51 -3.16
C ILE A 74 -17.47 24.04 -3.07
N GLY A 75 -16.29 24.65 -3.06
CA GLY A 75 -16.13 26.10 -2.97
C GLY A 75 -16.05 26.67 -1.54
N TRP A 76 -16.12 25.83 -0.51
CA TRP A 76 -15.89 26.26 0.87
C TRP A 76 -14.43 26.02 1.28
N ALA A 77 -13.73 27.09 1.66
CA ALA A 77 -12.43 27.02 2.31
C ALA A 77 -12.58 27.52 3.76
N PRO A 78 -12.01 26.83 4.77
CA PRO A 78 -12.02 27.34 6.13
C PRO A 78 -11.24 28.67 6.17
N PRO A 79 -11.71 29.68 6.93
CA PRO A 79 -10.98 30.93 7.08
C PRO A 79 -9.59 30.65 7.69
N PRO A 80 -8.56 31.40 7.27
CA PRO A 80 -7.23 31.23 7.84
C PRO A 80 -7.27 31.50 9.36
N SER A 81 -6.61 30.63 10.13
CA SER A 81 -6.35 30.83 11.56
C SER A 81 -5.12 31.70 11.76
#